data_AF-A0A6N7I0V0-F1
#
_entry.id   AF-A0A6N7I0V0-F1
#
_cell.length_a   1.000
_cell.length_b   1.000
_cell.length_c   1.000
_cell.angle_alpha   90.00
_cell.angle_beta   90.00
_cell.angle_gamma   90.00
#
_symmetry.space_group_name_H-M   'P 1'
#
loop_
_entity.id
_entity.type
_entity.pdbx_description
1 polymer ?
#
loop_
_entity_poly.entity_id
_entity_poly.type
_entity_poly.pdbx_seq_one_letter_code
_entity_poly.pdbx_strand_id
1 'polypeptide(L)'
;MNTVDEGLRTLAARGFRFQHLTDKDGHVAVLVGSYGWPEFYDRIHIHGETEAAAARAVLASRPGADEVVWTYEGDALSTIQALLELPKPHEPGAPRLARRAPLGLWLPGTGQAPFDHTL
;
A
#
# COMPACT_ATOMS: atom_id res chain seq x y z
N MET A 1 15.81 4.86 8.62
CA MET A 1 14.82 5.79 9.18
C MET A 1 14.64 5.41 10.63
N ASN A 2 14.93 6.33 11.55
CA ASN A 2 15.04 5.99 12.99
C ASN A 2 13.97 6.66 13.86
N THR A 3 13.17 7.57 13.30
CA THR A 3 12.12 8.30 14.03
C THR A 3 10.88 8.53 13.16
N VAL A 4 9.71 8.69 13.79
CA VAL A 4 8.45 9.00 13.11
C VAL A 4 8.56 10.35 12.37
N ASP A 5 9.16 11.37 12.97
CA ASP A 5 9.33 12.69 12.36
C ASP A 5 10.19 12.67 11.09
N GLU A 6 11.28 11.90 11.09
CA GLU A 6 12.09 11.67 9.88
C GLU A 6 11.26 11.00 8.78
N GLY A 7 10.45 10.02 9.15
CA GLY A 7 9.56 9.33 8.22
C GLY A 7 8.48 10.23 7.62
N LEU A 8 7.82 11.04 8.46
CA LEU A 8 6.82 12.00 8.01
C LEU A 8 7.43 13.04 7.06
N ARG A 9 8.63 13.55 7.37
CA ARG A 9 9.35 14.45 6.45
C ARG A 9 9.71 13.78 5.13
N THR A 10 10.11 12.51 5.16
CA THR A 10 10.42 11.74 3.95
C THR A 10 9.16 11.53 3.09
N LEU A 11 8.03 11.21 3.70
CA LEU A 11 6.74 11.11 3.02
C LEU A 11 6.32 12.47 2.43
N ALA A 12 6.47 13.56 3.18
CA ALA A 12 6.17 14.90 2.71
C ALA A 12 7.04 15.27 1.49
N ALA A 13 8.34 14.95 1.53
CA ALA A 13 9.25 15.14 0.40
C ALA A 13 8.87 14.29 -0.83
N ARG A 14 8.26 13.12 -0.62
CA ARG A 14 7.68 12.28 -1.69
C ARG A 14 6.37 12.85 -2.26
N GLY A 15 5.78 13.86 -1.61
CA GLY A 15 4.58 14.56 -2.07
C GLY A 15 3.32 14.28 -1.25
N PHE A 16 3.42 13.54 -0.14
CA PHE A 16 2.28 13.34 0.76
C PHE A 16 1.81 14.67 1.33
N ARG A 17 0.49 14.80 1.43
CA ARG A 17 -0.19 15.89 2.13
C ARG A 17 -0.81 15.36 3.41
N PHE A 18 -0.61 16.07 4.50
CA PHE A 18 -1.04 15.68 5.82
C PHE A 18 -2.14 16.60 6.37
N GLN A 19 -3.10 16.00 7.07
CA GLN A 19 -4.17 16.70 7.79
C GLN A 19 -4.27 16.15 9.21
N HIS A 20 -4.35 17.06 10.18
CA HIS A 20 -4.68 16.71 11.55
C HIS A 20 -6.20 16.67 11.69
N LEU A 21 -6.74 15.51 12.05
CA LEU A 21 -8.13 15.36 12.43
C LEU A 21 -8.21 15.46 13.95
N THR A 22 -9.01 16.39 14.43
CA THR A 22 -9.24 16.58 15.86
C THR A 22 -10.53 15.89 16.29
N ASP A 23 -10.57 15.42 17.53
CA ASP A 23 -11.80 15.00 18.17
C ASP A 23 -12.72 16.21 18.48
N LYS A 24 -13.86 15.92 19.10
CA LYS A 24 -14.86 16.92 19.51
C LYS A 24 -14.32 17.93 20.55
N ASP A 25 -13.26 17.58 21.25
CA ASP A 25 -12.64 18.37 22.32
C ASP A 25 -11.44 19.19 21.78
N GLY A 26 -11.11 19.02 20.49
CA GLY A 26 -10.05 19.76 19.79
C GLY A 26 -8.67 19.11 19.88
N HIS A 27 -8.55 17.92 20.48
CA HIS A 27 -7.29 17.17 20.53
C HIS A 27 -7.06 16.44 19.21
N VAL A 28 -5.81 16.35 18.75
CA VAL A 28 -5.48 15.58 17.55
C VAL A 28 -5.77 14.11 17.81
N ALA A 29 -6.75 13.57 17.10
CA ALA A 29 -7.17 12.18 17.18
C ALA A 29 -6.43 11.31 16.15
N VAL A 30 -6.20 11.84 14.94
CA VAL A 30 -5.56 11.11 13.85
C VAL A 30 -4.77 12.07 12.95
N LEU A 31 -3.55 11.68 12.58
CA LEU A 31 -2.83 12.28 11.45
C LEU A 31 -3.14 11.47 10.19
N VAL A 32 -3.73 12.12 9.19
CA VAL A 32 -4.06 11.51 7.90
C VAL A 32 -3.11 12.04 6.84
N GLY A 33 -2.37 11.14 6.19
CA GLY A 33 -1.52 11.43 5.04
C GLY A 33 -2.10 10.84 3.76
N SER A 34 -2.03 11.57 2.65
CA SER A 34 -2.43 11.04 1.34
C SER A 34 -1.51 11.49 0.21
N TYR A 35 -1.32 10.63 -0.78
CA TYR A 35 -0.60 10.93 -2.01
C TYR A 35 -1.31 10.32 -3.22
N GLY A 36 -1.57 11.15 -4.23
CA GLY A 36 -2.26 10.73 -5.45
C GLY A 36 -1.29 10.35 -6.56
N TRP A 37 -1.54 9.21 -7.18
CA TRP A 37 -1.01 8.80 -8.47
C TRP A 37 -2.09 8.96 -9.55
N PRO A 38 -1.77 8.82 -10.85
CA PRO A 38 -2.79 8.90 -11.90
C PRO A 38 -3.93 7.88 -11.77
N GLU A 39 -3.62 6.63 -11.41
CA GLU A 39 -4.59 5.53 -11.31
C GLU A 39 -4.75 4.98 -9.88
N PHE A 40 -3.91 5.42 -8.96
CA PHE A 40 -3.84 4.92 -7.58
C PHE A 40 -3.80 6.08 -6.60
N TYR A 41 -4.06 5.80 -5.33
CA TYR A 41 -3.70 6.71 -4.27
C TYR A 41 -3.20 5.93 -3.07
N ASP A 42 -2.28 6.54 -2.34
CA ASP A 42 -1.76 6.06 -1.08
C ASP A 42 -2.37 6.86 0.06
N ARG A 43 -2.72 6.18 1.14
CA ARG A 43 -3.17 6.80 2.38
C ARG A 43 -2.45 6.20 3.58
N ILE A 44 -2.28 7.00 4.62
CA ILE A 44 -1.82 6.58 5.93
C ILE A 44 -2.65 7.28 7.01
N HIS A 45 -3.07 6.53 8.02
CA HIS A 45 -3.71 7.04 9.24
C HIS A 45 -2.80 6.69 10.41
N ILE A 46 -2.47 7.68 11.24
CA ILE A 46 -1.66 7.49 12.45
C ILE A 46 -2.50 7.98 13.62
N HIS A 47 -2.92 7.06 14.48
CA HIS A 47 -3.68 7.33 15.70
C HIS A 47 -2.76 7.62 16.88
N GLY A 48 -1.52 7.14 16.81
CA GLY A 48 -0.47 7.39 17.78
C GLY A 48 0.80 6.64 17.37
N GLU A 49 1.82 6.66 18.23
CA GLU A 49 3.10 5.98 17.93
C GLU A 49 2.94 4.47 17.73
N THR A 50 1.98 3.84 18.42
CA THR A 50 1.77 2.39 18.43
C THR A 50 0.69 1.91 17.47
N GLU A 51 -0.05 2.82 16.84
CA GLU A 51 -1.20 2.47 16.00
C GLU A 51 -1.26 3.35 14.75
N ALA A 52 -1.04 2.70 13.61
CA ALA A 52 -1.12 3.27 12.29
C ALA A 52 -1.53 2.22 11.26
N ALA A 53 -2.15 2.70 10.18
CA ALA A 53 -2.55 1.89 9.04
C ALA A 53 -2.25 2.64 7.75
N ALA A 54 -1.71 1.94 6.75
CA ALA A 54 -1.49 2.47 5.41
C ALA A 54 -2.15 1.58 4.36
N ALA A 55 -2.55 2.18 3.25
CA ALA A 55 -3.12 1.45 2.12
C ALA A 55 -2.81 2.13 0.80
N ARG A 56 -2.72 1.31 -0.26
CA ARG A 56 -2.82 1.75 -1.66
C ARG A 56 -4.11 1.23 -2.24
N ALA A 57 -4.87 2.10 -2.88
CA ALA A 57 -6.10 1.74 -3.58
C ALA A 57 -6.09 2.26 -5.02
N VAL A 58 -6.86 1.59 -5.88
CA VAL A 58 -7.14 2.06 -7.23
C VAL A 58 -8.16 3.20 -7.16
N LEU A 59 -7.94 4.25 -7.94
CA LEU A 59 -8.89 5.34 -8.11
C LEU A 59 -10.11 4.79 -8.86
N ALA A 60 -11.19 4.47 -8.15
CA ALA A 60 -12.36 3.88 -8.80
C ALA A 60 -13.06 4.92 -9.68
N SER A 61 -13.61 4.46 -10.81
CA SER A 61 -14.45 5.29 -11.67
C SER A 61 -15.80 5.67 -11.02
N ARG A 62 -16.16 5.02 -9.89
CA ARG A 62 -17.34 5.32 -9.09
C ARG A 62 -16.94 5.62 -7.63
N PRO A 63 -17.50 6.67 -7.02
CA PRO A 63 -17.30 6.94 -5.59
C PRO A 63 -17.69 5.73 -4.73
N GLY A 64 -16.84 5.34 -3.78
CA GLY A 64 -17.11 4.26 -2.83
C GLY A 64 -16.80 2.84 -3.32
N ALA A 65 -16.22 2.70 -4.52
CA ALA A 65 -15.78 1.40 -5.07
C ALA A 65 -14.26 1.27 -5.12
N ASP A 66 -13.53 2.05 -4.30
CA ASP A 66 -12.07 2.01 -4.25
C ASP A 66 -11.60 0.61 -3.86
N GLU A 67 -10.82 -0.01 -4.74
CA GLU A 67 -10.31 -1.35 -4.54
C GLU A 67 -8.90 -1.28 -3.96
N VAL A 68 -8.74 -1.76 -2.72
CA VAL A 68 -7.47 -1.75 -2.01
C VAL A 68 -6.57 -2.86 -2.56
N VAL A 69 -5.39 -2.48 -3.06
CA VAL A 69 -4.40 -3.41 -3.64
C VAL A 69 -3.29 -3.76 -2.66
N TRP A 70 -3.14 -3.00 -1.58
CA TRP A 70 -2.14 -3.19 -0.56
C TRP A 70 -2.58 -2.52 0.75
N THR A 71 -2.29 -3.18 1.88
CA THR A 71 -2.45 -2.63 3.22
C THR A 71 -1.26 -2.99 4.10
N TYR A 72 -1.05 -2.18 5.13
CA TYR A 72 -0.17 -2.48 6.25
C TYR A 72 -0.75 -1.86 7.51
N GLU A 73 -0.72 -2.59 8.62
CA GLU A 73 -1.17 -2.14 9.94
C GLU A 73 -0.10 -2.47 10.98
N GLY A 74 0.20 -1.51 11.87
CA GLY A 74 1.24 -1.67 12.88
C GLY A 74 1.51 -0.37 13.65
N ASP A 75 2.71 -0.23 14.20
CA ASP A 75 3.15 1.04 14.78
C ASP A 75 3.45 2.10 13.69
N ALA A 76 3.54 3.36 14.10
CA ALA A 76 3.70 4.48 13.18
C ALA A 76 4.99 4.37 12.35
N LEU A 77 6.10 3.97 12.97
CA LEU A 77 7.40 3.90 12.29
C LEU A 77 7.41 2.78 11.25
N SER A 78 6.96 1.58 11.64
CA SER A 78 6.89 0.42 10.75
C SER A 78 5.92 0.66 9.60
N THR A 79 4.78 1.32 9.86
CA THR A 79 3.80 1.66 8.83
C THR A 79 4.34 2.67 7.82
N ILE A 80 5.03 3.72 8.29
CA ILE A 80 5.70 4.68 7.40
C ILE A 80 6.79 3.96 6.57
N GLN A 81 7.56 3.07 7.18
CA GLN A 81 8.60 2.33 6.49
C GLN A 81 8.02 1.44 5.39
N ALA A 82 6.99 0.66 5.70
CA ALA A 82 6.31 -0.19 4.74
C ALA A 82 5.77 0.62 3.55
N LEU A 83 5.23 1.81 3.80
CA LEU A 83 4.73 2.71 2.76
C LEU A 83 5.85 3.32 1.90
N LEU A 84 7.01 3.61 2.49
CA LEU A 84 8.18 4.13 1.76
C LEU A 84 8.82 3.06 0.88
N GLU A 85 8.89 1.82 1.37
CA GLU A 85 9.41 0.65 0.65
C GLU A 85 8.48 0.16 -0.46
N LEU A 86 7.19 0.54 -0.41
CA LEU A 86 6.20 0.21 -1.42
C LEU A 86 6.65 0.73 -2.80
N PRO A 87 6.90 -0.18 -3.79
CA PRO A 87 7.28 0.21 -5.14
C PRO A 87 6.25 1.16 -5.74
N LYS A 88 6.66 2.09 -6.59
CA LYS A 88 5.71 3.00 -7.24
C LYS A 88 4.79 2.20 -8.16
N PRO A 89 3.56 2.68 -8.42
CA PRO A 89 2.72 2.08 -9.44
C PRO A 89 3.49 1.85 -10.74
N HIS A 90 3.25 0.70 -11.36
CA HIS A 90 3.89 0.24 -12.59
C HIS A 90 5.36 -0.22 -12.48
N GLU A 91 6.04 -0.02 -11.36
CA GLU A 91 7.36 -0.63 -11.12
C GLU A 91 7.25 -2.16 -10.91
N PRO A 92 8.32 -2.94 -11.17
CA PRO A 92 8.37 -4.35 -10.81
C PRO A 92 8.06 -4.56 -9.32
N GLY A 93 7.23 -5.56 -9.00
CA GLY A 93 6.83 -5.84 -7.62
C GLY A 93 5.76 -4.90 -7.03
N ALA A 94 5.32 -3.88 -7.77
CA ALA A 94 4.21 -3.03 -7.32
C ALA A 94 2.91 -3.85 -7.20
N PRO A 95 2.17 -3.73 -6.08
CA PRO A 95 0.87 -4.38 -5.93
C PRO A 95 -0.10 -3.90 -7.00
N ARG A 96 -0.81 -4.86 -7.61
CA ARG A 96 -1.82 -4.63 -8.63
C ARG A 96 -3.01 -5.50 -8.32
N LEU A 97 -4.20 -5.08 -8.76
CA LEU A 97 -5.35 -5.96 -8.78
C LEU A 97 -5.01 -7.21 -9.58
N ALA A 98 -5.27 -8.38 -9.00
CA ALA A 98 -5.16 -9.64 -9.70
C ALA A 98 -6.19 -9.64 -10.83
N ARG A 99 -5.78 -9.28 -12.04
CA ARG A 99 -6.60 -9.52 -13.23
C ARG A 99 -6.67 -11.02 -13.43
N ARG A 100 -7.88 -11.57 -13.38
CA ARG A 100 -8.13 -12.96 -13.80
C ARG A 100 -7.50 -13.14 -15.18
N ALA A 101 -6.65 -14.15 -15.33
CA ALA A 101 -6.07 -14.47 -16.64
C ALA A 101 -7.22 -14.63 -17.65
N PRO A 102 -7.09 -14.11 -18.89
CA PRO A 102 -8.03 -14.42 -19.94
C PRO A 102 -8.19 -15.94 -20.01
N LEU A 103 -9.42 -16.43 -20.20
CA LEU A 103 -9.73 -17.87 -20.24
C LEU A 103 -8.96 -18.65 -21.33
N GLY A 104 -8.18 -17.96 -22.18
CA GLY A 104 -7.30 -18.54 -23.21
C GLY A 104 -5.81 -18.29 -22.99
N LEU A 105 -5.36 -17.79 -21.83
CA LEU A 105 -3.93 -17.66 -21.56
C LEU A 105 -3.36 -19.05 -21.25
N TRP A 106 -2.71 -19.64 -22.24
CA TRP A 106 -1.96 -20.88 -22.08
C TRP A 106 -0.78 -20.63 -21.14
N LEU A 107 -0.78 -21.29 -19.98
CA LEU A 107 0.37 -21.35 -19.09
C LEU A 107 1.16 -22.62 -19.47
N PRO A 108 2.46 -22.53 -19.83
CA PRO A 108 3.26 -23.72 -20.00
C PRO A 108 3.25 -24.52 -18.70
N GLY A 109 2.83 -25.77 -18.79
CA GLY A 109 2.77 -26.70 -17.67
C GLY A 109 4.10 -26.70 -16.95
N THR A 110 4.09 -26.38 -15.65
CA THR A 110 5.21 -26.65 -14.77
C THR A 110 5.58 -28.12 -14.93
N GLY A 111 6.78 -28.37 -15.44
CA GLY A 111 7.20 -29.65 -15.97
C GLY A 111 6.91 -30.80 -15.01
N GLN A 112 6.04 -31.69 -15.46
CA GLN A 112 6.01 -33.06 -14.97
C GLN A 112 7.28 -33.73 -15.50
N ALA A 113 8.31 -33.83 -14.68
CA ALA A 113 9.47 -34.65 -14.99
C ALA A 113 9.01 -36.12 -15.03
N PRO A 114 9.31 -36.89 -16.10
CA PRO A 114 9.11 -38.32 -16.09
C PRO A 114 10.17 -38.94 -15.15
N PHE A 115 9.73 -39.51 -14.03
CA PHE A 115 10.55 -40.49 -13.32
C PHE A 115 10.44 -41.79 -14.08
N ASP A 116 11.39 -42.03 -14.97
CA ASP A 116 11.62 -43.33 -15.57
C ASP A 116 12.98 -43.84 -15.07
N HIS A 117 12.94 -44.84 -14.20
CA HIS A 117 14.09 -45.72 -13.96
C HIS A 117 13.55 -47.13 -13.77
N THR A 118 13.51 -47.85 -14.89
CA THR A 118 13.58 -49.30 -14.93
C THR A 118 15.00 -49.74 -14.58
N LEU A 119 15.13 -50.64 -13.61
CA LEU A 119 15.89 -51.90 -13.68
C LEU A 119 15.63 -52.74 -12.42
#